data_AF-A0A6G0W781-F1
#
_entry.id   AF-A0A6G0W781-F1
#
_cell.length_a   1.000
_cell.length_b   1.000
_cell.length_c   1.000
_cell.angle_alpha   90.00
_cell.angle_beta   90.00
_cell.angle_gamma   90.00
#
_symmetry.space_group_name_H-M   'P 1'
#
loop_
_entity.id
_entity.type
_entity.pdbx_description
1 polymer ?
#
loop_
_entity_poly.entity_id
_entity_poly.type
_entity_poly.pdbx_seq_one_letter_code
_entity_poly.pdbx_strand_id
1 'polypeptide(L)'
;MLNDETADIGGKEQFSIYARYIYNDEIQEDFLNFVPLHNISGENLANTLLDSLKNVGIDLQYLRGQCYDGAAAMIFRFNGVQAIVKKQYKTAVYIHCSAHVLNLASCSACELSSIRNTIGIIETVYNFMNTPKIQCVLQNEVKSKIPDSKKEKLKKMCATRWVEKT
;
A
#
# COMPACT_ATOMS: atom_id res chain seq x y z
N MET A 1 13.72 -8.31 1.78
CA MET A 1 12.86 -8.05 2.94
C MET A 1 11.86 -6.98 2.56
N LEU A 2 10.57 -7.23 2.84
CA LEU A 2 9.46 -6.32 2.56
C LEU A 2 8.74 -6.05 3.88
N ASN A 3 8.55 -4.77 4.17
CA ASN A 3 7.93 -4.33 5.40
C ASN A 3 6.85 -3.31 5.10
N ASP A 4 5.69 -3.50 5.68
CA ASP A 4 4.58 -2.55 5.62
C ASP A 4 4.10 -2.24 7.03
N GLU A 5 3.84 -0.96 7.29
CA GLU A 5 3.23 -0.51 8.52
C GLU A 5 1.72 -0.65 8.39
N THR A 6 1.10 -1.37 9.33
CA THR A 6 -0.34 -1.56 9.35
C THR A 6 -0.89 -1.34 10.74
N ALA A 7 -2.13 -0.90 10.85
CA ALA A 7 -2.87 -0.87 12.10
C ALA A 7 -3.73 -2.13 12.25
N ASP A 8 -3.79 -2.71 13.44
CA ASP A 8 -4.76 -3.77 13.76
C ASP A 8 -6.18 -3.21 13.95
N ILE A 9 -7.17 -4.09 14.19
CA ILE A 9 -8.56 -3.69 14.45
C ILE A 9 -8.73 -2.82 15.70
N GLY A 10 -7.74 -2.81 16.60
CA GLY A 10 -7.68 -1.97 17.80
C GLY A 10 -6.91 -0.66 17.59
N GLY A 11 -6.44 -0.38 16.37
CA GLY A 11 -5.68 0.83 16.03
C GLY A 11 -4.22 0.80 16.49
N LYS A 12 -3.68 -0.37 16.87
CA LYS A 12 -2.26 -0.50 17.21
C LYS A 12 -1.43 -0.67 15.95
N GLU A 13 -0.42 0.16 15.81
CA GLU A 13 0.58 0.07 14.74
C GLU A 13 1.43 -1.18 14.91
N GLN A 14 1.74 -1.83 13.79
CA GLN A 14 2.53 -3.04 13.75
C GLN A 14 3.27 -3.13 12.41
N PHE A 15 4.47 -3.69 12.45
CA PHE A 15 5.17 -4.12 11.25
C PHE A 15 4.66 -5.47 10.80
N SER A 16 4.28 -5.56 9.53
CA SER A 16 4.28 -6.82 8.83
C SER A 16 5.68 -7.06 8.24
N ILE A 17 6.27 -8.23 8.50
CA ILE A 17 7.61 -8.55 8.01
C ILE A 17 7.53 -9.76 7.09
N TYR A 18 8.06 -9.60 5.88
CA TYR A 18 8.19 -10.66 4.88
C TYR A 18 9.65 -10.86 4.45
N ALA A 19 10.05 -12.12 4.31
CA ALA A 19 11.29 -12.50 3.66
C ALA A 19 11.02 -12.80 2.18
N ARG A 20 11.82 -12.22 1.30
CA ARG A 20 11.93 -12.64 -0.10
C ARG A 20 13.34 -13.14 -0.35
N TYR A 21 13.47 -14.37 -0.82
CA TYR A 21 14.74 -15.06 -1.00
C TYR A 21 14.69 -16.00 -2.20
N ILE A 22 15.84 -16.58 -2.56
CA ILE A 22 15.93 -17.56 -3.65
C ILE A 22 16.16 -18.92 -3.01
N TYR A 23 15.35 -19.90 -3.41
CA TYR A 23 15.49 -21.30 -3.02
C TYR A 23 15.21 -22.17 -4.23
N ASN A 24 16.12 -23.09 -4.55
CA ASN A 24 16.07 -23.92 -5.75
C ASN A 24 15.85 -23.11 -7.05
N ASP A 25 16.60 -22.01 -7.21
CA ASP A 25 16.51 -21.08 -8.35
C ASP A 25 15.14 -20.40 -8.55
N GLU A 26 14.24 -20.52 -7.58
CA GLU A 26 12.93 -19.86 -7.57
C GLU A 26 12.88 -18.77 -6.50
N ILE A 27 12.12 -17.71 -6.80
CA ILE A 27 11.84 -16.64 -5.84
C ILE A 27 10.76 -17.15 -4.88
N GLN A 28 11.10 -17.16 -3.59
CA GLN A 28 10.17 -17.44 -2.50
C GLN A 28 9.85 -16.16 -1.74
N GLU A 29 8.63 -16.07 -1.23
CA GLU A 29 8.18 -15.00 -0.37
C GLU A 29 7.37 -15.56 0.79
N ASP A 30 7.90 -15.39 2.01
CA ASP A 30 7.28 -15.91 3.22
C ASP A 30 6.98 -14.79 4.20
N PHE A 31 5.77 -14.84 4.75
CA PHE A 31 5.40 -14.05 5.92
C PHE A 31 6.15 -14.57 7.15
N LEU A 32 6.79 -13.68 7.89
CA LEU A 32 7.55 -14.04 9.08
C LEU A 32 6.75 -13.76 10.35
N ASN A 33 6.34 -12.50 10.55
CA ASN A 33 5.66 -12.09 11.78
C ASN A 33 4.97 -10.73 11.66
N PHE A 34 4.03 -10.48 12.56
CA PHE A 34 3.58 -9.15 12.93
C PHE A 34 4.30 -8.70 14.20
N VAL A 35 4.86 -7.49 14.18
CA VAL A 35 5.62 -6.95 15.31
C VAL A 35 4.96 -5.65 15.77
N PRO A 36 4.38 -5.60 16.98
CA PRO A 36 3.74 -4.39 17.48
C PRO A 36 4.76 -3.26 17.64
N LEU A 37 4.35 -2.07 17.24
CA LEU A 37 5.15 -0.86 17.35
C LEU A 37 4.69 -0.05 18.56
N HIS A 38 5.64 0.28 19.44
CA HIS A 38 5.41 1.12 20.61
C HIS A 38 5.96 2.53 20.44
N ASN A 39 6.90 2.71 19.51
CA ASN A 39 7.53 3.99 19.21
C ASN A 39 7.92 4.03 17.72
N ILE A 40 7.49 5.08 17.03
CA ILE A 40 7.66 5.27 15.58
C ILE A 40 8.93 6.05 15.21
N SER A 41 9.90 6.20 16.11
CA SER A 41 11.19 6.77 15.73
C SER A 41 11.95 5.81 14.82
N GLY A 42 12.63 6.33 13.79
CA GLY A 42 13.37 5.50 12.83
C GLY A 42 14.42 4.58 13.48
N GLU A 43 15.00 5.00 14.61
CA GLU A 43 15.94 4.16 15.38
C GLU A 43 15.26 2.99 16.08
N ASN A 44 14.14 3.23 16.78
CA ASN A 44 13.40 2.16 17.43
C ASN A 44 12.86 1.18 16.40
N LEU A 45 12.29 1.69 15.30
CA LEU A 45 11.80 0.88 14.21
C LEU A 45 12.90 -0.01 13.60
N ALA A 46 14.10 0.53 13.39
CA ALA A 46 15.23 -0.25 12.87
C ALA A 46 15.67 -1.34 13.85
N ASN A 47 15.76 -1.02 15.14
CA ASN A 47 16.17 -2.00 16.15
C ASN A 47 15.12 -3.11 16.29
N THR A 48 13.84 -2.75 16.42
CA THR A 48 12.72 -3.70 16.47
C THR A 48 12.72 -4.62 15.26
N LEU A 49 12.95 -4.09 14.07
CA LEU A 49 13.04 -4.88 12.84
C LEU A 49 14.20 -5.88 12.86
N LEU A 50 15.42 -5.40 13.14
CA LEU A 50 16.62 -6.24 13.14
C LEU A 50 16.54 -7.33 14.21
N ASP A 51 16.02 -7.01 15.39
CA ASP A 51 15.84 -7.99 16.47
C ASP A 51 14.76 -9.00 16.14
N SER A 52 13.66 -8.58 15.50
CA SER A 52 12.62 -9.50 15.04
C SER A 52 13.13 -10.51 14.03
N LEU A 53 13.97 -10.09 13.08
CA LEU A 53 14.59 -10.99 12.11
C LEU A 53 15.53 -12.00 12.78
N LYS A 54 16.37 -11.54 13.72
CA LYS A 54 17.25 -12.43 14.49
C LYS A 54 16.45 -13.44 15.32
N ASN A 55 15.34 -13.02 15.93
CA ASN A 55 14.48 -13.89 16.74
C ASN A 55 13.83 -15.00 15.92
N VAL A 56 13.58 -14.76 14.63
CA VAL A 56 13.08 -15.77 13.68
C VAL A 56 14.24 -16.65 13.13
N GLY A 57 15.48 -16.39 13.55
CA GLY A 57 16.67 -17.16 13.15
C GLY A 57 17.27 -16.73 11.83
N ILE A 58 16.92 -15.54 11.31
CA ILE A 58 17.49 -15.02 10.07
C ILE A 58 18.87 -14.43 10.35
N ASP A 59 19.86 -14.92 9.60
CA ASP A 59 21.19 -14.36 9.61
C ASP A 59 21.27 -13.12 8.72
N LEU A 60 21.40 -11.96 9.39
CA LEU A 60 21.40 -10.65 8.77
C LEU A 60 22.62 -10.39 7.88
N GLN A 61 23.68 -11.21 7.95
CA GLN A 61 24.82 -11.07 7.03
C GLN A 61 24.42 -11.33 5.56
N TYR A 62 23.34 -12.10 5.36
CA TYR A 62 22.76 -12.37 4.05
C TYR A 62 21.69 -11.36 3.64
N LEU A 63 21.45 -10.31 4.42
CA LEU A 63 20.50 -9.27 4.06
C LEU A 63 20.99 -8.51 2.82
N ARG A 64 20.29 -8.71 1.69
CA ARG A 64 20.61 -8.07 0.40
C ARG A 64 19.65 -6.95 0.01
N GLY A 65 18.47 -6.89 0.61
CA GLY A 65 17.48 -5.89 0.25
C GLY A 65 16.50 -5.59 1.38
N GLN A 66 16.12 -4.32 1.47
CA GLN A 66 15.14 -3.78 2.40
C GLN A 66 14.15 -2.90 1.63
N CYS A 67 12.86 -3.04 1.90
CA CYS A 67 11.80 -2.31 1.21
C CYS A 67 10.79 -1.78 2.22
N TYR A 68 10.53 -0.48 2.17
CA TYR A 68 9.60 0.23 3.06
C TYR A 68 8.73 1.19 2.26
N ASP A 69 7.64 1.64 2.87
CA ASP A 69 6.84 2.75 2.38
C ASP A 69 7.56 4.10 2.53
N GLY A 70 6.91 5.17 2.06
CA GLY A 70 7.46 6.52 2.06
C GLY A 70 7.42 7.24 3.40
N ALA A 71 7.05 6.57 4.49
CA ALA A 71 6.93 7.21 5.79
C ALA A 71 8.26 7.82 6.24
N ALA A 72 8.22 9.02 6.80
CA ALA A 72 9.42 9.77 7.15
C ALA A 72 10.38 8.97 8.05
N ALA A 73 9.84 8.22 9.02
CA ALA A 73 10.65 7.38 9.92
C ALA A 73 11.35 6.21 9.20
N MET A 74 10.84 5.76 8.05
CA MET A 74 11.43 4.70 7.25
C MET A 74 12.49 5.24 6.27
N ILE A 75 12.16 6.33 5.58
CA ILE A 75 12.95 6.80 4.43
C ILE A 75 14.03 7.83 4.80
N PHE A 76 13.94 8.47 5.96
CA PHE A 76 14.78 9.61 6.30
C PHE A 76 16.27 9.28 6.18
N ARG A 77 16.99 10.11 5.42
CA ARG A 77 18.34 9.83 4.93
C ARG A 77 19.38 9.58 6.03
N PHE A 78 19.19 10.17 7.21
CA PHE A 78 20.18 10.12 8.29
C PHE A 78 19.78 9.20 9.45
N ASN A 79 18.50 9.24 9.84
CA ASN A 79 17.99 8.56 11.03
C ASN A 79 16.78 7.65 10.73
N GLY A 80 16.43 7.47 9.47
CA GLY A 80 15.36 6.55 9.09
C GLY A 80 15.84 5.11 9.09
N VAL A 81 14.89 4.17 9.15
CA VAL A 81 15.18 2.72 9.15
C VAL A 81 16.14 2.34 8.01
N GLN A 82 15.92 2.87 6.80
CA GLN A 82 16.78 2.52 5.66
C GLN A 82 18.24 2.92 5.87
N ALA A 83 18.49 4.08 6.47
CA ALA A 83 19.84 4.59 6.71
C ALA A 83 20.56 3.75 7.77
N ILE A 84 19.86 3.40 8.85
CA ILE A 84 20.41 2.63 9.96
C ILE A 84 20.75 1.20 9.51
N VAL A 85 19.81 0.53 8.84
CA VAL A 85 20.04 -0.82 8.31
C VAL A 85 21.14 -0.81 7.25
N LYS A 86 21.19 0.20 6.36
CA LYS A 86 22.25 0.31 5.34
C LYS A 86 23.63 0.55 5.95
N LYS A 87 23.70 1.30 7.05
CA LYS A 87 24.95 1.56 7.79
C LYS A 87 25.51 0.28 8.40
N GLN A 88 24.66 -0.57 8.98
CA GLN A 88 25.06 -1.85 9.58
C GLN A 88 25.31 -2.93 8.51
N TYR A 89 24.41 -3.05 7.53
CA TYR A 89 24.43 -4.06 6.48
C TYR A 89 24.55 -3.39 5.12
N LYS A 90 25.79 -3.06 4.72
CA LYS A 90 26.07 -2.31 3.48
C LYS A 90 25.52 -2.97 2.21
N THR A 91 25.32 -4.29 2.23
CA THR A 91 24.75 -5.05 1.10
C THR A 91 23.23 -4.95 1.01
N ALA A 92 22.54 -4.51 2.07
CA ALA A 92 21.09 -4.38 2.09
C ALA A 92 20.64 -3.14 1.29
N VAL A 93 20.37 -3.29 0.00
CA VAL A 93 19.92 -2.18 -0.86
C VAL A 93 18.52 -1.74 -0.44
N TYR A 94 18.32 -0.43 -0.28
CA TYR A 94 17.01 0.13 -0.03
C TYR A 94 16.22 0.30 -1.32
N ILE A 95 14.98 -0.17 -1.30
CA ILE A 95 14.00 -0.05 -2.38
C ILE A 95 12.79 0.67 -1.79
N HIS A 96 12.39 1.77 -2.42
CA HIS A 96 11.16 2.46 -2.04
C HIS A 96 9.96 1.71 -2.60
N CYS A 97 8.91 1.53 -1.79
CA CYS A 97 7.73 0.76 -2.16
C CYS A 97 7.11 1.26 -3.47
N SER A 98 7.12 0.42 -4.51
CA SER A 98 6.60 0.78 -5.83
C SER A 98 5.10 1.07 -5.81
N ALA A 99 4.33 0.40 -4.94
CA ALA A 99 2.91 0.66 -4.76
C ALA A 99 2.67 2.08 -4.20
N HIS A 100 3.47 2.48 -3.20
CA HIS A 100 3.42 3.82 -2.65
C HIS A 100 3.86 4.89 -3.68
N VAL A 101 4.93 4.65 -4.43
CA VAL A 101 5.36 5.56 -5.52
C VAL A 101 4.29 5.74 -6.58
N LEU A 102 3.68 4.63 -7.02
CA LEU A 102 2.60 4.67 -8.01
C LEU A 102 1.41 5.47 -7.47
N ASN A 103 1.09 5.29 -6.19
CA ASN A 103 0.04 6.03 -5.54
C ASN A 103 0.32 7.54 -5.51
N LEU A 104 1.52 7.95 -5.10
CA LEU A 104 1.93 9.36 -5.11
C LEU A 104 1.85 9.96 -6.53
N ALA A 105 2.31 9.23 -7.55
CA ALA A 105 2.21 9.66 -8.93
C ALA A 105 0.75 9.85 -9.37
N SER A 106 -0.14 8.92 -8.99
CA SER A 106 -1.57 9.01 -9.27
C SER A 106 -2.23 10.19 -8.55
N CYS A 107 -1.92 10.41 -7.27
CA CYS A 107 -2.40 11.55 -6.49
C CYS A 107 -1.99 12.87 -7.15
N SER A 108 -0.71 13.00 -7.54
CA SER A 108 -0.20 14.18 -8.23
C SER A 108 -0.89 14.41 -9.57
N ALA A 109 -1.14 13.36 -10.36
CA ALA A 109 -1.91 13.48 -11.59
C ALA A 109 -3.34 13.99 -11.34
N CYS A 110 -3.99 13.52 -10.27
CA CYS A 110 -5.32 13.97 -9.88
C CYS A 110 -5.39 15.46 -9.46
N GLU A 111 -4.25 16.11 -9.16
CA GLU A 111 -4.21 17.56 -8.90
C GLU A 111 -4.29 18.40 -10.18
N LEU A 112 -4.09 17.82 -11.36
CA LEU A 112 -4.30 18.50 -12.64
C LEU A 112 -5.79 18.84 -12.80
N SER A 113 -6.07 20.10 -13.16
CA SER A 113 -7.44 20.61 -13.27
C SER A 113 -8.29 19.81 -14.25
N SER A 114 -7.72 19.41 -15.40
CA SER A 114 -8.39 18.58 -16.40
C SER A 114 -8.82 17.23 -15.84
N ILE A 115 -7.93 16.55 -15.11
CA ILE A 115 -8.20 15.23 -14.51
C ILE A 115 -9.22 15.38 -13.38
N ARG A 116 -9.01 16.31 -12.45
CA ARG A 116 -9.94 16.59 -11.35
C ARG A 116 -11.35 16.92 -11.85
N ASN A 117 -11.46 17.78 -12.86
CA ASN A 117 -12.75 18.15 -13.42
C ASN A 117 -13.43 16.96 -14.09
N THR A 118 -12.67 16.14 -14.83
CA THR A 118 -13.18 14.91 -15.46
C THR A 118 -13.72 13.95 -14.40
N ILE A 119 -12.96 13.73 -13.32
CA ILE A 119 -13.39 12.89 -12.18
C ILE A 119 -14.67 13.46 -11.55
N GLY A 120 -14.72 14.76 -11.29
CA GLY A 120 -15.90 15.42 -10.73
C GLY A 120 -17.15 15.32 -11.62
N ILE A 121 -16.98 15.39 -12.94
CA ILE A 121 -18.07 15.17 -13.90
C ILE A 121 -18.55 13.72 -13.84
N ILE A 122 -17.64 12.75 -13.85
CA ILE A 122 -17.99 11.32 -13.74
C ILE A 122 -18.76 11.06 -12.43
N GLU A 123 -18.31 11.63 -11.31
CA GLU A 123 -18.99 11.49 -10.02
C GLU A 123 -20.38 12.15 -10.01
N THR A 124 -20.51 13.32 -10.63
CA THR A 124 -21.80 14.00 -10.80
C THR A 124 -22.78 13.16 -11.62
N VAL A 125 -22.32 12.61 -12.76
CA VAL A 125 -23.13 11.72 -13.60
C VAL A 125 -23.50 10.45 -12.84
N TYR A 126 -22.56 9.84 -12.11
CA TYR A 126 -22.84 8.68 -11.29
C TYR A 126 -23.93 8.97 -10.25
N ASN A 127 -23.82 10.07 -9.52
CA ASN A 127 -24.80 10.45 -8.49
C ASN A 127 -26.19 10.68 -9.08
N PHE A 128 -26.27 11.33 -10.24
CA PHE A 128 -27.53 11.49 -10.97
C PHE A 128 -28.13 10.14 -11.37
N MET A 129 -27.34 9.26 -11.97
CA MET A 129 -27.76 7.93 -12.43
C MET A 129 -28.15 6.99 -11.28
N ASN A 130 -27.57 7.19 -10.09
CA ASN A 130 -27.83 6.37 -8.91
C ASN A 130 -29.02 6.88 -8.07
N THR A 131 -29.73 7.93 -8.50
CA THR A 131 -31.01 8.31 -7.89
C THR A 131 -32.06 7.21 -8.10
N PRO A 132 -33.01 6.96 -7.16
CA PRO A 132 -33.93 5.83 -7.26
C PRO A 132 -34.75 5.79 -8.56
N LYS A 133 -35.18 6.97 -9.03
CA LYS A 133 -35.96 7.09 -10.27
C LYS A 133 -35.14 6.71 -11.50
N ILE A 134 -33.93 7.26 -11.63
CA ILE A 134 -33.08 7.02 -12.80
C ILE A 134 -32.49 5.61 -12.77
N GLN A 135 -32.14 5.10 -11.58
CA GLN A 135 -31.65 3.74 -11.41
C GLN A 135 -32.71 2.71 -11.85
N CYS A 136 -33.99 2.92 -11.53
CA CYS A 136 -35.07 2.05 -12.01
C CYS A 136 -35.14 2.03 -13.54
N VAL A 137 -35.09 3.20 -14.18
CA VAL A 137 -35.06 3.31 -15.64
C VAL A 137 -33.85 2.58 -16.22
N LEU A 138 -32.66 2.80 -15.67
CA LEU A 138 -31.42 2.14 -16.10
C LEU A 138 -31.53 0.61 -16.00
N GLN A 139 -32.07 0.08 -14.90
CA GLN A 139 -32.24 -1.36 -14.71
C GLN A 139 -33.21 -1.97 -15.73
N ASN A 140 -34.32 -1.29 -16.00
CA ASN A 140 -35.30 -1.74 -17.00
C ASN A 140 -34.70 -1.75 -18.41
N GLU A 141 -33.95 -0.70 -18.77
CA GLU A 141 -33.27 -0.61 -20.07
C GLU A 141 -32.17 -1.68 -20.21
N VAL A 142 -31.39 -1.94 -19.15
CA VAL A 142 -30.37 -3.00 -19.16
C VAL A 142 -31.02 -4.37 -19.32
N LYS A 143 -32.10 -4.67 -18.60
CA LYS A 143 -32.82 -5.95 -18.74
C LYS A 143 -33.44 -6.13 -20.13
N SER A 144 -33.95 -5.05 -20.71
CA SER A 144 -34.56 -5.06 -22.04
C SER A 144 -33.52 -5.28 -23.15
N LYS A 145 -32.39 -4.56 -23.09
CA LYS A 145 -31.39 -4.56 -24.17
C LYS A 145 -30.27 -5.60 -23.97
N ILE A 146 -29.99 -5.98 -22.73
CA ILE A 146 -28.89 -6.88 -22.35
C ILE A 146 -29.40 -7.84 -21.25
N PRO A 147 -30.33 -8.75 -21.58
CA PRO A 147 -31.02 -9.59 -20.60
C PRO A 147 -30.09 -10.50 -19.78
N ASP A 148 -28.95 -10.91 -20.34
CA ASP A 148 -27.97 -11.78 -19.66
C ASP A 148 -26.97 -10.99 -18.77
N SER A 149 -27.11 -9.66 -18.68
CA SER A 149 -26.19 -8.83 -17.90
C SER A 149 -26.38 -9.06 -16.40
N LYS A 150 -25.32 -9.50 -15.73
CA LYS A 150 -25.24 -9.53 -14.26
C LYS A 150 -25.01 -8.15 -13.63
N LYS A 151 -24.83 -7.10 -14.45
CA LYS A 151 -24.51 -5.74 -14.01
C LYS A 151 -25.67 -4.81 -14.34
N GLU A 152 -26.51 -4.56 -13.36
CA GLU A 152 -27.70 -3.69 -13.50
C GLU A 152 -27.51 -2.29 -12.88
N LYS A 153 -26.36 -2.07 -12.24
CA LYS A 153 -26.03 -0.80 -11.56
C LYS A 153 -24.66 -0.32 -11.98
N LEU A 154 -24.51 1.00 -12.07
CA LEU A 154 -23.19 1.62 -12.19
C LEU A 154 -22.39 1.33 -10.92
N LYS A 155 -21.10 1.04 -11.10
CA LYS A 155 -20.18 0.94 -9.97
C LYS A 155 -19.82 2.33 -9.52
N LYS A 156 -19.95 2.61 -8.22
CA LYS A 156 -19.36 3.81 -7.64
C LYS A 156 -17.87 3.79 -7.93
N MET A 157 -17.31 4.94 -8.29
CA MET A 157 -15.87 5.09 -8.34
C MET A 157 -15.32 4.73 -6.96
N CYS A 158 -14.31 3.86 -6.91
CA CYS A 158 -13.71 3.51 -5.63
C CYS A 158 -13.13 4.81 -5.06
N ALA A 159 -13.64 5.24 -3.91
CA ALA A 159 -12.92 6.17 -3.04
C ALA A 159 -11.77 5.36 -2.44
N THR A 160 -10.80 4.98 -3.26
CA THR A 160 -9.68 4.17 -2.79
C THR A 160 -8.92 5.06 -1.82
N ARG A 161 -8.89 4.64 -0.54
CA ARG A 161 -8.01 5.19 0.52
C ARG A 161 -6.55 5.34 0.12
N TRP A 162 -6.15 4.73 -0.99
CA TRP A 162 -4.84 4.89 -1.59
C TRP A 162 -4.65 6.34 -2.06
N VAL A 163 -5.65 6.93 -2.71
CA VAL A 163 -5.59 8.30 -3.27
C VAL A 163 -5.99 9.38 -2.24
N GLU A 164 -6.28 9.00 -1.00
CA GLU A 164 -6.43 9.96 0.09
C GLU A 164 -5.05 10.38 0.56
N LYS A 165 -4.81 11.70 0.49
CA LYS A 165 -3.57 12.36 0.87
C LYS A 165 -3.03 11.81 2.19
N THR A 166 -1.82 11.25 2.17
CA THR A 166 -0.88 11.43 3.29
C THR A 166 -0.62 12.90 3.53
#